data_AF-A0A6I2UPK5-F1
#
_entry.id   AF-A0A6I2UPK5-F1
#
_cell.length_a   1.000
_cell.length_b   1.000
_cell.length_c   1.000
_cell.angle_alpha   90.00
_cell.angle_beta   90.00
_cell.angle_gamma   90.00
#
_symmetry.space_group_name_H-M   'P 1'
#
loop_
_entity.id
_entity.type
_entity.pdbx_description
1 polymer ?
#
loop_
_entity_poly.entity_id
_entity_poly.type
_entity_poly.pdbx_seq_one_letter_code
_entity_poly.pdbx_strand_id
1 'polypeptide(L)'
;MATITVAGLGPGRPGLITRESWALMEQAEHLILRTRIHPTAAALDQAGITYTTYDGFYEHAEDFESLYRAVAEDLIRRARQEGSLVYAVPGSPLVAERTVVLLRRLSVGSGVTVNILPGMSFVEVLYTRLGVDPISGLTILDAGDVGRFRERPVQSLVVTQIYNRQIASDTKLMLMEWYPDEYEVTYVHNLALPDESIRTIPLFELDRQPDIDHLTSLFLRAETKEE
;
A
#
# COMPACT_ATOMS: atom_id res chain seq x y z
N MET A 1 -26.68 12.89 6.25
CA MET A 1 -26.02 11.67 6.77
C MET A 1 -24.53 11.89 6.60
N ALA A 2 -23.73 11.71 7.64
CA ALA A 2 -22.28 11.90 7.58
C ALA A 2 -21.64 10.90 6.62
N THR A 3 -20.68 11.35 5.80
CA THR A 3 -20.08 10.51 4.75
C THR A 3 -18.57 10.69 4.71
N ILE A 4 -17.85 9.59 4.60
CA ILE A 4 -16.41 9.59 4.33
C ILE A 4 -16.22 8.94 2.96
N THR A 5 -15.69 9.70 2.01
CA THR A 5 -15.28 9.14 0.72
C THR A 5 -13.77 8.93 0.73
N VAL A 6 -13.33 7.69 0.55
CA VAL A 6 -11.92 7.32 0.49
C VAL A 6 -11.47 7.29 -0.97
N ALA A 7 -10.38 8.00 -1.27
CA ALA A 7 -9.82 8.11 -2.62
C ALA A 7 -8.31 7.81 -2.64
N GLY A 8 -7.80 7.36 -3.79
CA GLY A 8 -6.39 7.01 -3.95
C GLY A 8 -5.56 8.14 -4.55
N LEU A 9 -4.36 8.38 -4.00
CA LEU A 9 -3.36 9.32 -4.52
C LEU A 9 -2.49 8.73 -5.64
N GLY A 10 -2.72 7.46 -6.00
CA GLY A 10 -1.89 6.72 -6.94
C GLY A 10 -0.57 6.26 -6.32
N PRO A 11 0.24 5.46 -7.03
CA PRO A 11 1.45 4.84 -6.47
C PRO A 11 2.68 5.76 -6.41
N GLY A 12 2.54 7.05 -6.74
CA GLY A 12 3.66 7.99 -6.71
C GLY A 12 3.46 9.17 -7.64
N ARG A 13 3.51 8.93 -8.96
CA ARG A 13 3.34 10.00 -9.97
C ARG A 13 1.89 10.53 -10.00
N PRO A 14 1.68 11.86 -10.01
CA PRO A 14 0.33 12.46 -10.04
C PRO A 14 -0.52 12.03 -11.24
N GLY A 15 0.11 11.75 -12.40
CA GLY A 15 -0.60 11.29 -13.60
C GLY A 15 -1.27 9.92 -13.47
N LEU A 16 -1.09 9.22 -12.34
CA LEU A 16 -1.73 7.93 -12.04
C LEU A 16 -2.91 8.08 -11.06
N ILE A 17 -3.27 9.29 -10.66
CA ILE A 17 -4.52 9.54 -9.93
C ILE A 17 -5.68 9.40 -10.92
N THR A 18 -6.77 8.78 -10.48
CA THR A 18 -7.96 8.70 -11.33
C THR A 18 -8.58 10.08 -11.48
N ARG A 19 -9.13 10.40 -12.66
CA ARG A 19 -9.83 11.68 -12.89
C ARG A 19 -10.95 11.91 -11.88
N GLU A 20 -11.64 10.84 -11.46
CA GLU A 20 -12.68 10.88 -10.44
C GLU A 20 -12.13 11.27 -9.06
N SER A 21 -11.03 10.63 -8.62
CA SER A 21 -10.38 10.96 -7.34
C SER A 21 -9.87 12.41 -7.31
N TRP A 22 -9.28 12.88 -8.41
CA TRP A 22 -8.80 14.26 -8.53
C TRP A 22 -9.95 15.27 -8.42
N ALA A 23 -11.02 15.08 -9.22
CA ALA A 23 -12.18 15.97 -9.19
C ALA A 23 -12.86 16.00 -7.81
N LEU A 24 -12.89 14.86 -7.12
CA LEU A 24 -13.39 14.77 -5.75
C LEU A 24 -12.53 15.58 -4.78
N MET A 25 -11.20 15.47 -4.87
CA MET A 25 -10.27 16.22 -4.01
C MET A 25 -10.36 17.73 -4.25
N GLU A 26 -10.52 18.17 -5.50
CA GLU A 26 -10.72 19.58 -5.85
C GLU A 26 -11.99 20.20 -5.24
N GLN A 27 -13.04 19.40 -5.10
CA GLN A 27 -14.36 19.85 -4.63
C GLN A 27 -14.57 19.62 -3.12
N ALA A 28 -13.62 18.96 -2.45
CA ALA A 28 -13.75 18.57 -1.07
C ALA A 28 -13.67 19.78 -0.13
N GLU A 29 -14.72 19.98 0.68
CA GLU A 29 -14.68 20.96 1.78
C GLU A 29 -13.67 20.52 2.86
N HIS A 30 -13.62 19.21 3.13
CA HIS A 30 -12.70 18.61 4.09
C HIS A 30 -11.88 17.51 3.41
N LEU A 31 -10.72 17.88 2.86
CA LEU A 31 -9.73 16.92 2.36
C LEU A 31 -8.69 16.61 3.45
N ILE A 32 -8.51 15.33 3.73
CA ILE A 32 -7.56 14.82 4.71
C ILE A 32 -6.68 13.79 4.01
N LEU A 33 -5.38 14.03 3.96
CA LEU A 33 -4.41 13.06 3.46
C LEU A 33 -3.94 12.17 4.60
N ARG A 34 -3.69 10.89 4.32
CA ARG A 34 -2.94 10.04 5.25
C ARG A 34 -1.58 10.67 5.59
N THR A 35 -0.89 11.17 4.56
CA THR A 35 0.42 11.79 4.69
C THR A 35 0.68 12.82 3.60
N ARG A 36 1.38 13.92 3.91
CA ARG A 36 1.89 14.88 2.91
C ARG A 36 3.18 14.42 2.24
N ILE A 37 3.87 13.41 2.79
CA ILE A 37 5.15 12.91 2.26
C ILE A 37 4.98 12.32 0.84
N HIS A 38 3.75 11.88 0.50
CA HIS A 38 3.46 11.30 -0.79
C HIS A 38 3.72 12.30 -1.95
N PRO A 39 4.42 11.92 -3.04
CA PRO A 39 4.83 12.85 -4.10
C PRO A 39 3.66 13.60 -4.77
N THR A 40 2.48 12.96 -4.85
CA THR A 40 1.24 13.61 -5.32
C THR A 40 0.87 14.88 -4.56
N ALA A 41 1.26 15.03 -3.29
CA ALA A 41 0.94 16.22 -2.50
C ALA A 41 1.42 17.51 -3.18
N ALA A 42 2.59 17.49 -3.82
CA ALA A 42 3.11 18.65 -4.55
C ALA A 42 2.21 19.07 -5.74
N ALA A 43 1.54 18.11 -6.40
CA ALA A 43 0.59 18.42 -7.47
C ALA A 43 -0.71 19.02 -6.92
N LEU A 44 -1.18 18.55 -5.76
CA LEU A 44 -2.33 19.14 -5.06
C LEU A 44 -2.02 20.60 -4.66
N ASP A 45 -0.82 20.85 -4.12
CA ASP A 45 -0.36 22.18 -3.75
C ASP A 45 -0.31 23.12 -4.96
N GLN A 46 0.23 22.66 -6.09
CA GLN A 46 0.29 23.42 -7.35
C GLN A 46 -1.10 23.75 -7.91
N ALA A 47 -2.08 22.89 -7.69
CA ALA A 47 -3.48 23.11 -8.06
C ALA A 47 -4.24 24.01 -7.07
N GLY A 48 -3.61 24.42 -5.95
CA GLY A 48 -4.25 25.22 -4.92
C GLY A 48 -5.25 24.44 -4.06
N ILE A 49 -5.17 23.11 -4.05
CA ILE A 49 -6.05 22.24 -3.27
C ILE A 49 -5.56 22.20 -1.83
N THR A 50 -6.39 22.66 -0.89
CA THR A 50 -6.06 22.67 0.53
C THR A 50 -6.43 21.37 1.22
N TYR A 51 -5.59 20.89 2.12
CA TYR A 51 -5.83 19.66 2.88
C TYR A 51 -5.18 19.69 4.27
N THR A 52 -5.67 18.81 5.13
CA THR A 52 -5.03 18.47 6.41
C THR A 52 -4.36 17.09 6.31
N THR A 53 -3.51 16.72 7.26
CA THR A 53 -2.79 15.44 7.23
C THR A 53 -2.81 14.73 8.57
N TYR A 54 -2.61 13.42 8.54
CA TYR A 54 -2.39 12.59 9.73
C TYR A 54 -0.91 12.37 10.06
N ASP A 55 0.00 13.14 9.46
CA ASP A 55 1.45 13.00 9.69
C ASP A 55 1.80 13.09 11.19
N GLY A 56 1.15 14.00 11.94
CA GLY A 56 1.38 14.17 13.38
C GLY A 56 0.94 12.97 14.26
N PHE A 57 0.06 12.08 13.75
CA PHE A 57 -0.29 10.86 14.49
C PHE A 57 0.87 9.87 14.50
N TYR A 58 1.70 9.85 13.45
CA TYR A 58 2.86 8.95 13.36
C TYR A 58 3.94 9.29 14.39
N GLU A 59 4.08 10.57 14.75
CA GLU A 59 5.08 11.03 15.72
C GLU A 59 4.81 10.55 17.16
N HIS A 60 3.56 10.22 17.47
CA HIS A 60 3.11 9.91 18.84
C HIS A 60 2.67 8.44 19.02
N ALA A 61 2.78 7.62 17.98
CA ALA A 61 2.32 6.24 18.01
C ALA A 61 3.35 5.29 18.62
N GLU A 62 2.91 4.45 19.55
CA GLU A 62 3.75 3.37 20.12
C GLU A 62 3.91 2.20 19.13
N ASP A 63 2.88 1.96 18.31
CA ASP A 63 2.86 0.91 17.29
C ASP A 63 1.94 1.28 16.11
N PHE A 64 2.10 0.59 14.99
CA PHE A 64 1.32 0.87 13.77
C PHE A 64 -0.15 0.48 13.89
N GLU A 65 -0.50 -0.56 14.67
CA GLU A 65 -1.89 -1.00 14.78
C GLU A 65 -2.73 0.01 15.57
N SER A 66 -2.21 0.50 16.69
CA SER A 66 -2.84 1.56 17.48
C SER A 66 -2.95 2.86 16.68
N LEU A 67 -1.92 3.21 15.91
CA LEU A 67 -1.94 4.34 14.98
C LEU A 67 -3.10 4.26 13.98
N TYR A 68 -3.18 3.18 13.20
CA TYR A 68 -4.21 3.05 12.16
C TYR A 68 -5.62 3.03 12.74
N ARG A 69 -5.80 2.48 13.94
CA ARG A 69 -7.05 2.54 14.68
C ARG A 69 -7.41 3.97 15.08
N ALA A 70 -6.46 4.70 15.66
CA ALA A 70 -6.67 6.09 16.09
C ALA A 70 -7.06 6.99 14.90
N VAL A 71 -6.41 6.83 13.75
CA VAL A 71 -6.77 7.56 12.52
C VAL A 71 -8.21 7.22 12.08
N ALA A 72 -8.57 5.94 12.04
CA ALA A 72 -9.91 5.53 11.63
C ALA A 72 -11.02 6.02 12.59
N GLU A 73 -10.77 6.01 13.90
CA GLU A 73 -11.67 6.54 14.92
C GLU A 73 -11.83 8.07 14.80
N ASP A 74 -10.73 8.77 14.55
CA ASP A 74 -10.72 10.22 14.34
C ASP A 74 -11.51 10.62 13.09
N LEU A 75 -11.37 9.88 11.98
CA LEU A 75 -12.15 10.09 10.77
C LEU A 75 -13.66 9.95 11.01
N ILE A 76 -14.10 8.92 11.74
CA ILE A 76 -15.51 8.74 12.11
C ILE A 76 -16.01 9.90 12.99
N ARG A 77 -15.19 10.33 13.94
CA ARG A 77 -15.51 11.47 14.82
C ARG A 77 -15.68 12.76 14.01
N ARG A 78 -14.73 13.07 13.12
CA ARG A 78 -14.79 14.25 12.24
C ARG A 78 -16.00 14.21 11.34
N ALA A 79 -16.28 13.10 10.66
CA ALA A 79 -17.46 12.98 9.80
C ALA A 79 -18.77 13.25 10.55
N ARG A 80 -18.89 12.79 11.81
CA ARG A 80 -20.08 13.08 12.63
C ARG A 80 -20.22 14.57 12.99
N GLN A 81 -19.12 15.30 13.13
CA GLN A 81 -19.08 16.70 13.54
C GLN A 81 -19.16 17.67 12.36
N GLU A 82 -18.42 17.35 11.30
CA GLU A 82 -18.16 18.20 10.12
C GLU A 82 -19.01 17.78 8.91
N GLY A 83 -19.61 16.59 8.92
CA GLY A 83 -20.48 16.09 7.85
C GLY A 83 -19.75 15.23 6.82
N SER A 84 -19.52 15.75 5.62
CA SER A 84 -18.89 14.99 4.53
C SER A 84 -17.42 15.32 4.41
N LEU A 85 -16.55 14.30 4.36
CA LEU A 85 -15.11 14.48 4.18
C LEU A 85 -14.53 13.51 3.16
N VAL A 86 -13.38 13.87 2.61
CA VAL A 86 -12.58 13.05 1.71
C VAL A 86 -11.30 12.64 2.42
N TYR A 87 -11.07 11.33 2.51
CA TYR A 87 -9.84 10.76 3.04
C TYR A 87 -9.01 10.18 1.90
N ALA A 88 -7.85 10.78 1.61
CA ALA A 88 -6.99 10.38 0.52
C ALA A 88 -5.76 9.62 1.01
N VAL A 89 -5.51 8.46 0.42
CA VAL A 89 -4.45 7.52 0.83
C VAL A 89 -3.48 7.24 -0.31
N PRO A 90 -2.19 6.93 -0.03
CA PRO A 90 -1.24 6.46 -1.03
C PRO A 90 -1.77 5.24 -1.80
N GLY A 91 -1.49 5.18 -3.10
CA GLY A 91 -1.91 4.06 -3.94
C GLY A 91 -3.42 3.96 -4.11
N SER A 92 -3.93 2.73 -4.01
CA SER A 92 -5.35 2.39 -4.14
C SER A 92 -5.94 2.10 -2.75
N PRO A 93 -7.14 2.61 -2.41
CA PRO A 93 -7.68 2.53 -1.05
C PRO A 93 -7.80 1.15 -0.40
N LEU A 94 -7.86 0.07 -1.19
CA LEU A 94 -8.00 -1.29 -0.66
C LEU A 94 -6.73 -2.14 -0.82
N VAL A 95 -5.63 -1.59 -1.32
CA VAL A 95 -4.38 -2.31 -1.51
C VAL A 95 -3.40 -1.89 -0.41
N ALA A 96 -3.12 -2.81 0.51
CA ALA A 96 -2.17 -2.64 1.62
C ALA A 96 -2.41 -1.40 2.52
N GLU A 97 -3.65 -0.89 2.57
CA GLU A 97 -4.00 0.29 3.36
C GLU A 97 -4.88 -0.10 4.57
N ARG A 98 -4.23 -0.31 5.71
CA ARG A 98 -4.85 -0.86 6.92
C ARG A 98 -5.92 0.07 7.51
N THR A 99 -5.71 1.38 7.46
CA THR A 99 -6.66 2.36 8.00
C THR A 99 -8.02 2.25 7.33
N VAL A 100 -8.07 2.01 6.02
CA VAL A 100 -9.34 1.91 5.26
C VAL A 100 -10.10 0.63 5.63
N VAL A 101 -9.39 -0.46 5.88
CA VAL A 101 -10.00 -1.71 6.38
C VAL A 101 -10.62 -1.51 7.77
N LEU A 102 -9.92 -0.82 8.67
CA LEU A 102 -10.43 -0.51 10.01
C LEU A 102 -11.62 0.46 9.94
N LEU A 103 -11.52 1.50 9.11
CA LEU A 103 -12.57 2.49 8.91
C LEU A 103 -13.88 1.85 8.46
N ARG A 104 -13.83 0.93 7.49
CA ARG A 104 -15.01 0.20 7.02
C ARG A 104 -15.65 -0.67 8.11
N ARG A 105 -14.85 -1.21 9.03
CA ARG A 105 -15.36 -1.99 10.17
C ARG A 105 -16.00 -1.07 11.22
N LEU A 106 -15.32 0.02 11.57
CA LEU A 106 -15.79 0.99 12.57
C LEU A 106 -17.01 1.77 12.09
N SER A 107 -17.22 1.92 10.78
CA SER A 107 -18.38 2.63 10.26
C SER A 107 -19.69 1.89 10.48
N VAL A 108 -19.66 0.55 10.64
CA VAL A 108 -20.86 -0.27 10.89
C VAL A 108 -21.50 0.16 12.22
N GLY A 109 -22.77 0.59 12.16
CA GLY A 109 -23.50 1.08 13.34
C GLY A 109 -23.07 2.47 13.82
N SER A 110 -22.15 3.14 13.13
CA SER A 110 -21.65 4.47 13.53
C SER A 110 -22.54 5.63 13.10
N GLY A 111 -23.47 5.41 12.16
CA GLY A 111 -24.23 6.49 11.50
C GLY A 111 -23.42 7.27 10.45
N VAL A 112 -22.19 6.82 10.13
CA VAL A 112 -21.34 7.35 9.07
C VAL A 112 -21.29 6.36 7.91
N THR A 113 -21.54 6.85 6.69
CA THR A 113 -21.39 6.06 5.46
C THR A 113 -19.95 6.16 4.97
N VAL A 114 -19.32 5.02 4.64
CA VAL A 114 -17.98 4.99 4.06
C VAL A 114 -18.08 4.52 2.61
N ASN A 115 -17.73 5.42 1.69
CA ASN A 115 -17.64 5.15 0.25
C ASN A 115 -16.17 4.99 -0.10
N ILE A 116 -15.80 3.95 -0.84
CA ILE A 116 -14.41 3.69 -1.23
C ILE A 116 -14.33 3.69 -2.75
N LEU A 117 -13.60 4.65 -3.31
CA LEU A 117 -13.40 4.73 -4.75
C LEU A 117 -12.24 3.83 -5.19
N PRO A 118 -12.34 3.20 -6.37
CA PRO A 118 -11.21 2.50 -6.95
C PRO A 118 -10.08 3.49 -7.31
N GLY A 119 -8.83 3.02 -7.24
CA GLY A 119 -7.65 3.80 -7.59
C GLY A 119 -6.51 2.93 -8.13
N MET A 120 -5.49 3.59 -8.71
CA MET A 120 -4.26 2.92 -9.16
C MET A 120 -3.39 2.56 -7.96
N SER A 121 -3.01 1.29 -7.85
CA SER A 121 -2.08 0.80 -6.84
C SER A 121 -0.67 0.66 -7.42
N PHE A 122 0.28 0.23 -6.58
CA PHE A 122 1.62 -0.14 -7.06
C PHE A 122 1.58 -1.41 -7.93
N VAL A 123 0.56 -2.25 -7.76
CA VAL A 123 0.45 -3.57 -8.40
C VAL A 123 0.32 -3.44 -9.91
N GLU A 124 -0.47 -2.49 -10.41
CA GLU A 124 -0.55 -2.22 -11.86
C GLU A 124 0.80 -1.80 -12.44
N VAL A 125 1.57 -1.00 -11.68
CA VAL A 125 2.92 -0.60 -12.11
C VAL A 125 3.85 -1.80 -12.11
N LEU A 126 3.75 -2.69 -11.12
CA LEU A 126 4.58 -3.89 -11.00
C LEU A 126 4.42 -4.78 -12.23
N TYR A 127 3.18 -4.97 -12.70
CA TYR A 127 2.89 -5.74 -13.92
C TYR A 127 3.63 -5.17 -15.13
N THR A 128 3.52 -3.85 -15.32
CA THR A 128 4.14 -3.18 -16.47
C THR A 128 5.67 -3.20 -16.41
N ARG A 129 6.25 -3.11 -15.20
CA ARG A 129 7.70 -3.10 -15.00
C ARG A 129 8.33 -4.47 -15.12
N LEU A 130 7.65 -5.50 -14.63
CA LEU A 130 8.16 -6.88 -14.62
C LEU A 130 7.69 -7.70 -15.83
N GLY A 131 6.85 -7.13 -16.71
CA GLY A 131 6.27 -7.84 -17.84
C GLY A 131 5.43 -9.04 -17.40
N VAL A 132 4.66 -8.88 -16.32
CA VAL A 132 3.86 -9.95 -15.71
C VAL A 132 2.39 -9.76 -16.08
N ASP A 133 1.77 -10.82 -16.60
CA ASP A 133 0.32 -10.92 -16.70
C ASP A 133 -0.22 -11.65 -15.46
N PRO A 134 -1.01 -10.98 -14.58
CA PRO A 134 -1.54 -11.62 -13.39
C PRO A 134 -2.48 -12.80 -13.69
N ILE A 135 -3.03 -12.90 -14.90
CA ILE A 135 -3.88 -14.03 -15.34
C ILE A 135 -3.07 -15.34 -15.40
N SER A 136 -1.75 -15.27 -15.56
CA SER A 136 -0.86 -16.45 -15.56
C SER A 136 -0.72 -17.10 -14.18
N GLY A 137 -1.33 -16.53 -13.14
CA GLY A 137 -1.28 -17.02 -11.77
C GLY A 137 -0.38 -16.14 -10.91
N LEU A 138 -1.03 -15.34 -10.07
CA LEU A 138 -0.37 -14.43 -9.14
C LEU A 138 -1.06 -14.46 -7.77
N THR A 139 -0.28 -14.65 -6.71
CA THR A 139 -0.71 -14.44 -5.33
C THR A 139 -0.04 -13.18 -4.77
N ILE A 140 -0.83 -12.27 -4.20
CA ILE A 140 -0.34 -11.06 -3.54
C ILE A 140 -0.63 -11.19 -2.04
N LEU A 141 0.38 -11.01 -1.21
CA LEU A 141 0.27 -11.19 0.24
C LEU A 141 1.13 -10.19 1.02
N ASP A 142 0.79 -10.07 2.30
CA ASP A 142 1.63 -9.39 3.29
C ASP A 142 2.80 -10.29 3.70
N ALA A 143 3.96 -9.70 3.99
CA ALA A 143 5.14 -10.41 4.50
C ALA A 143 4.83 -11.29 5.71
N GLY A 144 3.99 -10.83 6.63
CA GLY A 144 3.57 -11.60 7.81
C GLY A 144 2.71 -12.82 7.49
N ASP A 145 2.19 -12.94 6.27
CA ASP A 145 1.32 -14.03 5.84
C ASP A 145 2.05 -15.11 5.04
N VAL A 146 3.34 -14.94 4.74
CA VAL A 146 4.15 -15.91 3.98
C VAL A 146 4.17 -17.28 4.66
N GLY A 147 4.30 -17.32 6.00
CA GLY A 147 4.29 -18.57 6.77
C GLY A 147 2.94 -19.31 6.77
N ARG A 148 1.90 -18.81 6.10
CA ARG A 148 0.61 -19.51 5.98
C ARG A 148 0.62 -20.57 4.87
N PHE A 149 1.60 -20.56 3.98
CA PHE A 149 1.72 -21.59 2.97
C PHE A 149 1.95 -22.96 3.62
N ARG A 150 1.19 -23.96 3.15
CA ARG A 150 1.32 -25.37 3.58
C ARG A 150 2.05 -26.22 2.56
N GLU A 151 2.24 -25.68 1.37
CA GLU A 151 2.92 -26.28 0.24
C GLU A 151 3.60 -25.17 -0.56
N ARG A 152 4.61 -25.56 -1.35
CA ARG A 152 5.31 -24.62 -2.23
C ARG A 152 4.32 -23.96 -3.20
N PRO A 153 4.25 -22.63 -3.26
CA PRO A 153 3.33 -21.96 -4.17
C PRO A 153 3.66 -22.26 -5.63
N VAL A 154 2.62 -22.60 -6.40
CA VAL A 154 2.73 -22.84 -7.86
C VAL A 154 2.58 -21.57 -8.68
N GLN A 155 2.04 -20.51 -8.07
CA GLN A 155 1.82 -19.21 -8.71
C GLN A 155 2.98 -18.27 -8.43
N SER A 156 3.12 -17.23 -9.26
CA SER A 156 4.04 -16.15 -8.93
C SER A 156 3.57 -15.44 -7.66
N LEU A 157 4.50 -14.93 -6.87
CA LEU A 157 4.20 -14.27 -5.60
C LEU A 157 4.61 -12.81 -5.65
N VAL A 158 3.79 -11.94 -5.08
CA VAL A 158 4.18 -10.58 -4.67
C VAL A 158 4.04 -10.50 -3.16
N VAL A 159 5.16 -10.42 -2.47
CA VAL A 159 5.22 -10.21 -1.02
C VAL A 159 5.39 -8.73 -0.76
N THR A 160 4.43 -8.14 -0.05
CA THR A 160 4.35 -6.70 0.25
C THR A 160 4.74 -6.42 1.69
N GLN A 161 4.88 -5.13 2.06
CA GLN A 161 5.09 -4.69 3.45
C GLN A 161 6.39 -5.23 4.08
N ILE A 162 7.47 -5.36 3.29
CA ILE A 162 8.80 -5.73 3.80
C ILE A 162 9.49 -4.48 4.35
N TYR A 163 8.96 -3.91 5.43
CA TYR A 163 9.26 -2.53 5.78
C TYR A 163 10.51 -2.32 6.63
N ASN A 164 11.14 -3.40 7.11
CA ASN A 164 12.40 -3.32 7.84
C ASN A 164 13.20 -4.62 7.69
N ARG A 165 14.44 -4.58 8.16
CA ARG A 165 15.37 -5.71 8.11
C ARG A 165 14.87 -6.95 8.85
N GLN A 166 14.17 -6.79 9.97
CA GLN A 166 13.64 -7.91 10.75
C GLN A 166 12.61 -8.69 9.92
N ILE A 167 11.65 -7.99 9.33
CA ILE A 167 10.61 -8.60 8.48
C ILE A 167 11.20 -9.19 7.22
N ALA A 168 12.20 -8.54 6.63
CA ALA A 168 12.95 -9.11 5.51
C ALA A 168 13.61 -10.45 5.88
N SER A 169 14.21 -10.53 7.08
CA SER A 169 14.81 -11.77 7.58
C SER A 169 13.76 -12.85 7.82
N ASP A 170 12.63 -12.51 8.46
CA ASP A 170 11.56 -13.47 8.73
C ASP A 170 10.93 -13.98 7.42
N THR A 171 10.66 -13.08 6.47
CA THR A 171 10.16 -13.40 5.12
C THR A 171 11.12 -14.34 4.39
N LYS A 172 12.42 -14.01 4.40
CA LYS A 172 13.47 -14.84 3.81
C LYS A 172 13.44 -16.25 4.38
N LEU A 173 13.44 -16.37 5.72
CA LEU A 173 13.46 -17.68 6.39
C LEU A 173 12.21 -18.50 6.05
N MET A 174 11.03 -17.88 6.00
CA MET A 174 9.79 -18.56 5.61
C MET A 174 9.82 -19.01 4.14
N LEU A 175 10.36 -18.20 3.23
CA LEU A 175 10.51 -18.59 1.83
C LEU A 175 11.56 -19.70 1.66
N MET A 176 12.62 -19.71 2.47
CA MET A 176 13.65 -20.75 2.44
C MET A 176 13.16 -22.14 2.86
N GLU A 177 11.96 -22.25 3.45
CA GLU A 177 11.30 -23.55 3.65
C GLU A 177 10.88 -24.20 2.32
N TRP A 178 10.69 -23.39 1.27
CA TRP A 178 10.13 -23.81 -0.01
C TRP A 178 11.07 -23.57 -1.21
N TYR A 179 12.05 -22.69 -1.08
CA TYR A 179 12.99 -22.28 -2.12
C TYR A 179 14.43 -22.38 -1.60
N PRO A 180 15.41 -22.77 -2.43
CA PRO A 180 16.82 -22.75 -2.02
C PRO A 180 17.29 -21.33 -1.71
N ASP A 181 18.36 -21.21 -0.94
CA ASP A 181 18.91 -19.93 -0.51
C ASP A 181 19.45 -19.07 -1.67
N GLU A 182 20.00 -19.72 -2.69
CA GLU A 182 20.44 -19.10 -3.96
C GLU A 182 19.29 -18.79 -4.93
N TYR A 183 18.03 -19.13 -4.59
CA TYR A 183 16.90 -18.86 -5.47
C TYR A 183 16.79 -17.37 -5.79
N GLU A 184 16.74 -17.04 -7.07
CA GLU A 184 16.68 -15.67 -7.54
C GLU A 184 15.28 -15.08 -7.35
N VAL A 185 15.21 -13.95 -6.66
CA VAL A 185 13.99 -13.18 -6.41
C VAL A 185 14.16 -11.76 -6.92
N THR A 186 13.08 -11.15 -7.38
CA THR A 186 13.08 -9.76 -7.82
C THR A 186 12.76 -8.85 -6.65
N TYR A 187 13.75 -8.11 -6.17
CA TYR A 187 13.59 -7.04 -5.19
C TYR A 187 13.10 -5.78 -5.89
N VAL A 188 12.01 -5.20 -5.37
CA VAL A 188 11.35 -4.01 -5.91
C VAL A 188 11.28 -2.96 -4.81
N HIS A 189 11.80 -1.76 -5.09
CA HIS A 189 11.81 -0.65 -4.16
C HIS A 189 11.44 0.66 -4.88
N ASN A 190 10.69 1.52 -4.19
CA ASN A 190 10.26 2.84 -4.69
C ASN A 190 9.61 2.81 -6.08
N LEU A 191 8.78 1.80 -6.32
CA LEU A 191 8.09 1.61 -7.58
C LEU A 191 7.24 2.85 -7.95
N ALA A 192 7.33 3.30 -9.20
CA ALA A 192 6.71 4.54 -9.69
C ALA A 192 7.25 5.85 -9.09
N LEU A 193 8.37 5.82 -8.35
CA LEU A 193 9.07 7.00 -7.86
C LEU A 193 10.35 7.28 -8.67
N PRO A 194 10.94 8.49 -8.58
CA PRO A 194 12.14 8.83 -9.34
C PRO A 194 13.36 7.94 -9.05
N ASP A 195 13.44 7.38 -7.85
CA ASP A 195 14.50 6.49 -7.36
C ASP A 195 14.08 5.00 -7.36
N GLU A 196 13.14 4.64 -8.24
CA GLU A 196 12.73 3.26 -8.49
C GLU A 196 13.93 2.33 -8.70
N SER A 197 13.98 1.25 -7.93
CA SER A 197 15.00 0.21 -8.02
C SER A 197 14.35 -1.16 -8.16
N ILE A 198 14.67 -1.85 -9.25
CA ILE A 198 14.25 -3.22 -9.51
C ILE A 198 15.51 -4.03 -9.81
N ARG A 199 15.76 -5.06 -9.02
CA ARG A 199 16.96 -5.89 -9.15
C ARG A 199 16.71 -7.32 -8.74
N THR A 200 17.39 -8.24 -9.40
CA THR A 200 17.41 -9.64 -9.00
C THR A 200 18.46 -9.84 -7.92
N ILE A 201 18.08 -10.52 -6.84
CA ILE A 201 18.99 -10.89 -5.76
C ILE A 201 18.76 -12.36 -5.38
N PRO A 202 19.78 -13.08 -4.88
CA PRO A 202 19.57 -14.35 -4.20
C PRO A 202 18.70 -14.15 -2.96
N LEU A 203 17.84 -15.12 -2.65
CA LEU A 203 16.94 -15.05 -1.50
C LEU A 203 17.68 -14.79 -0.18
N PHE A 204 18.89 -15.35 0.00
CA PHE A 204 19.70 -15.12 1.21
C PHE A 204 20.14 -13.68 1.42
N GLU A 205 20.11 -12.83 0.38
CA GLU A 205 20.49 -11.42 0.47
C GLU A 205 19.34 -10.48 0.81
N LEU A 206 18.10 -10.99 0.92
CA LEU A 206 16.91 -10.16 1.12
C LEU A 206 17.04 -9.21 2.32
N ASP A 207 17.52 -9.70 3.47
CA ASP A 207 17.70 -8.92 4.70
C ASP A 207 19.06 -8.21 4.79
N ARG A 208 19.83 -8.20 3.70
CA ARG A 208 21.11 -7.49 3.56
C ARG A 208 21.00 -6.23 2.70
N GLN A 209 19.83 -6.01 2.09
CA GLN A 209 19.59 -4.84 1.26
C GLN A 209 19.59 -3.57 2.13
N PRO A 210 20.33 -2.51 1.76
CA PRO A 210 20.51 -1.32 2.59
C PRO A 210 19.32 -0.34 2.56
N ASP A 211 18.47 -0.45 1.54
CA ASP A 211 17.36 0.43 1.19
C ASP A 211 15.99 -0.14 1.61
N ILE A 212 15.94 -1.18 2.43
CA ILE A 212 14.67 -1.79 2.89
C ILE A 212 13.85 -0.77 3.69
N ASP A 213 12.62 -0.58 3.23
CA ASP A 213 11.62 0.27 3.88
C ASP A 213 10.18 -0.13 3.51
N HIS A 214 9.21 0.64 3.97
CA HIS A 214 7.78 0.42 3.72
C HIS A 214 7.31 0.42 2.25
N LEU A 215 8.16 0.81 1.30
CA LEU A 215 7.90 0.76 -0.15
C LEU A 215 8.59 -0.43 -0.82
N THR A 216 9.16 -1.34 -0.02
CA THR A 216 9.82 -2.55 -0.49
C THR A 216 8.83 -3.69 -0.69
N SER A 217 8.93 -4.35 -1.84
CA SER A 217 8.19 -5.56 -2.19
C SER A 217 9.13 -6.58 -2.84
N LEU A 218 8.76 -7.86 -2.74
CA LEU A 218 9.48 -8.96 -3.35
C LEU A 218 8.59 -9.66 -4.37
N PHE A 219 9.12 -9.95 -5.54
CA PHE A 219 8.45 -10.75 -6.55
C PHE A 219 9.20 -12.06 -6.78
N LEU A 220 8.46 -13.18 -6.69
CA LEU A 220 8.95 -14.52 -7.02
C LEU A 220 8.18 -14.99 -8.24
N ARG A 221 8.89 -15.34 -9.31
CA ARG A 221 8.26 -15.87 -10.51
C ARG A 221 7.92 -17.34 -10.31
N ALA A 222 6.75 -17.78 -10.74
CA ALA A 222 6.45 -19.21 -10.80
C ALA A 222 7.51 -19.93 -11.66
N GLU A 223 7.99 -21.08 -11.20
CA GLU A 223 8.77 -21.97 -12.05
C GLU A 223 7.86 -22.47 -13.18
N THR A 224 8.25 -22.17 -14.41
CA THR A 224 7.68 -22.87 -15.56
C THR A 224 8.28 -24.27 -15.51
N LYS A 225 7.45 -25.31 -15.53
CA LYS A 225 7.96 -26.63 -15.86
C LYS A 225 8.56 -26.51 -17.26
N GLU A 226 9.87 -26.70 -17.38
CA GLU A 226 10.47 -26.99 -18.67
C GLU A 226 9.74 -28.23 -19.22
N GLU A 227 9.15 -28.10 -20.41
CA GLU A 227 8.63 -29.24 -21.17
C GLU A 227 9.79 -30.08 -21.73
#